data_AF-A0A5J6Z160-F1
#
_entry.id   AF-A0A5J6Z160-F1
#
_cell.length_a   1.000
_cell.length_b   1.000
_cell.length_c   1.000
_cell.angle_alpha   90.00
_cell.angle_beta   90.00
_cell.angle_gamma   90.00
#
_symmetry.space_group_name_H-M   'P 1'
#
loop_
_entity.id
_entity.type
_entity.pdbx_description
1 polymer ?
#
loop_
_entity_poly.entity_id
_entity_poly.type
_entity_poly.pdbx_seq_one_letter_code
_entity_poly.pdbx_strand_id
1 'polypeptide(L)'
;MNTPLIGMLLGQSLTVMDTGYRWISYIPEGTKHALLVMLDTSGSPLQLYVDVGERTGVGEGGLPWIDDLYLDVTANCAVLPDGRWRVMDTEIIDQDELETALLNGKITQAQFDLAWTEARKIDDALQNNHFEPVEIVRQ
;
A
#
# COMPACT_ATOMS: atom_id res chain seq x y z
N MET A 1 -28.41 -8.17 0.93
CA MET A 1 -27.56 -7.52 1.93
C MET A 1 -26.14 -7.65 1.41
N ASN A 2 -25.41 -6.55 1.25
CA ASN A 2 -23.97 -6.64 0.98
C ASN A 2 -23.29 -6.93 2.32
N THR A 3 -22.43 -7.95 2.36
CA THR A 3 -21.61 -8.24 3.53
C THR A 3 -20.34 -7.41 3.42
N PRO A 4 -20.00 -6.58 4.42
CA PRO A 4 -18.75 -5.83 4.43
C PRO A 4 -17.54 -6.77 4.36
N LEU A 5 -16.51 -6.37 3.61
CA LEU A 5 -15.21 -7.04 3.65
C LEU A 5 -14.43 -6.54 4.85
N ILE A 6 -14.00 -7.48 5.69
CA ILE A 6 -13.17 -7.22 6.86
C ILE A 6 -11.73 -7.65 6.53
N GLY A 7 -10.80 -6.71 6.62
CA GLY A 7 -9.37 -6.96 6.54
C GLY A 7 -8.74 -7.05 7.94
N MET A 8 -7.51 -7.56 7.99
CA MET A 8 -6.67 -7.50 9.18
C MET A 8 -5.57 -6.47 8.94
N LEU A 9 -5.44 -5.52 9.87
CA LEU A 9 -4.41 -4.48 9.86
C LEU A 9 -3.84 -4.40 11.27
N LEU A 10 -2.54 -4.64 11.43
CA LEU A 10 -1.86 -4.54 12.73
C LEU A 10 -2.53 -5.41 13.82
N GLY A 11 -2.97 -6.61 13.43
CA GLY A 11 -3.70 -7.54 14.30
C GLY A 11 -5.12 -7.10 14.69
N GLN A 12 -5.65 -6.04 14.08
CA GLN A 12 -7.01 -5.55 14.31
C GLN A 12 -7.89 -5.81 13.08
N SER A 13 -9.15 -6.15 13.33
CA SER A 13 -10.16 -6.29 12.25
C SER A 13 -10.71 -4.92 11.89
N LEU A 14 -10.65 -4.59 10.59
CA LEU A 14 -11.13 -3.32 10.04
C LEU A 14 -12.04 -3.59 8.85
N THR A 15 -13.14 -2.84 8.73
CA THR A 15 -13.91 -2.84 7.48
C THR A 15 -13.12 -2.13 6.40
N VAL A 16 -12.68 -2.86 5.37
CA VAL A 16 -11.86 -2.33 4.28
C VAL A 16 -12.68 -2.05 3.01
N MET A 17 -13.87 -2.65 2.91
CA MET A 17 -14.82 -2.37 1.84
C MET A 17 -16.25 -2.60 2.32
N ASP A 18 -17.10 -1.61 2.10
CA ASP A 18 -18.55 -1.71 2.23
C ASP A 18 -19.22 -0.71 1.29
N THR A 19 -20.55 -0.72 1.25
CA THR A 19 -21.36 0.23 0.49
C THR A 19 -21.00 1.66 0.88
N GLY A 20 -20.54 2.45 -0.09
CA GLY A 20 -20.15 3.86 0.09
C GLY A 20 -18.68 4.06 0.44
N TYR A 21 -17.91 3.00 0.69
CA TYR A 21 -16.45 3.09 0.79
C TYR A 21 -15.87 3.36 -0.60
N ARG A 22 -14.71 3.99 -0.64
CA ARG A 22 -14.02 4.36 -1.89
C ARG A 22 -12.55 4.02 -1.80
N TRP A 23 -11.98 3.62 -2.93
CA TRP A 23 -10.55 3.37 -3.05
C TRP A 23 -9.91 4.35 -4.02
N ILE A 24 -8.71 4.82 -3.68
CA ILE A 24 -7.89 5.66 -4.55
C ILE A 24 -6.61 4.90 -4.85
N SER A 25 -6.35 4.64 -6.13
CA SER A 25 -5.09 4.05 -6.60
C SER A 25 -4.19 5.13 -7.19
N TYR A 26 -2.98 5.26 -6.68
CA TYR A 26 -1.94 6.13 -7.19
C TYR A 26 -0.74 5.29 -7.63
N ILE A 27 -0.56 5.18 -8.94
CA ILE A 27 0.45 4.33 -9.58
C ILE A 27 1.18 5.16 -10.63
N PRO A 28 2.12 6.03 -10.22
CA PRO A 28 2.93 6.80 -11.15
C PRO A 28 3.82 5.85 -11.96
N GLU A 29 4.07 6.16 -13.23
CA GLU A 29 4.93 5.36 -14.11
C GLU A 29 6.40 5.41 -13.68
N GLY A 30 7.10 4.27 -13.75
CA GLY A 30 8.54 4.17 -13.49
C GLY A 30 8.94 4.19 -12.01
N THR A 31 7.99 4.07 -11.08
CA THR A 31 8.26 3.95 -9.65
C THR A 31 8.35 2.49 -9.21
N LYS A 32 8.83 2.28 -7.99
CA LYS A 32 8.98 0.95 -7.37
C LYS A 32 7.85 0.61 -6.39
N HIS A 33 6.76 1.38 -6.46
CA HIS A 33 5.63 1.19 -5.57
C HIS A 33 4.35 1.75 -6.16
N ALA A 34 3.23 1.21 -5.69
CA ALA A 34 1.87 1.66 -5.94
C ALA A 34 1.17 1.95 -4.61
N LEU A 35 0.41 3.04 -4.50
CA LEU A 35 -0.37 3.35 -3.30
C LEU A 35 -1.85 3.05 -3.57
N LEU A 36 -2.49 2.32 -2.67
CA LEU A 36 -3.93 2.21 -2.54
C LEU A 36 -4.37 2.85 -1.21
N VAL A 37 -5.33 3.77 -1.28
CA VAL A 37 -5.95 4.38 -0.09
C VAL A 37 -7.37 3.90 0.02
N MET A 38 -7.73 3.34 1.18
CA MET A 38 -9.09 2.96 1.51
C MET A 38 -9.76 4.07 2.32
N LEU A 39 -10.85 4.60 1.80
CA LEU A 39 -11.66 5.64 2.42
C LEU A 39 -13.00 5.09 2.89
N ASP A 40 -13.41 5.51 4.08
CA ASP A 40 -14.74 5.23 4.61
C ASP A 40 -15.84 6.03 3.88
N THR A 41 -17.09 5.87 4.35
CA THR A 41 -18.26 6.56 3.78
C THR A 41 -18.23 8.09 3.94
N SER A 42 -17.44 8.62 4.88
CA SER A 42 -17.20 10.05 5.05
C SER A 42 -16.08 10.58 4.14
N GLY A 43 -15.30 9.68 3.52
CA GLY A 43 -14.08 10.03 2.79
C GLY A 43 -12.85 10.14 3.68
N SER A 44 -12.91 9.67 4.92
CA SER A 44 -11.76 9.62 5.82
C SER A 44 -10.90 8.39 5.47
N PRO A 45 -9.56 8.53 5.39
CA PRO A 45 -8.67 7.40 5.21
C PRO A 45 -8.75 6.46 6.41
N LEU A 46 -8.77 5.17 6.13
CA LEU A 46 -8.72 4.11 7.12
C LEU A 46 -7.40 3.36 7.07
N GLN A 47 -7.03 2.94 5.85
CA GLN A 47 -5.85 2.14 5.60
C GLN A 47 -5.13 2.64 4.33
N LEU A 48 -3.81 2.68 4.41
CA LEU A 48 -2.92 2.78 3.27
C LEU A 48 -2.34 1.40 3.01
N TYR A 49 -2.24 1.04 1.74
CA TYR A 49 -1.61 -0.17 1.27
C TYR A 49 -0.62 0.22 0.18
N VAL A 50 0.65 -0.12 0.35
CA VAL A 50 1.70 0.27 -0.59
C VAL A 50 2.40 -0.97 -1.14
N ASP A 51 2.11 -1.30 -2.40
CA ASP A 51 2.73 -2.44 -3.07
C ASP A 51 4.20 -2.11 -3.36
N VAL A 52 5.11 -3.07 -3.16
CA VAL A 52 6.51 -2.95 -3.56
C VAL A 52 6.74 -3.73 -4.83
N GLY A 53 7.39 -3.09 -5.80
CA GLY A 53 7.69 -3.70 -7.09
C GLY A 53 9.02 -3.25 -7.68
N GLU A 54 9.39 -3.85 -8.80
CA GLU A 54 10.60 -3.50 -9.53
C GLU A 54 10.41 -2.22 -10.36
N ARG A 55 9.24 -2.11 -10.99
CA ARG A 55 8.79 -0.94 -11.75
C ARG A 55 7.28 -0.93 -11.91
N THR A 56 6.73 0.25 -12.11
CA THR A 56 5.36 0.48 -12.55
C THR A 56 5.33 0.98 -13.99
N GLY A 57 4.19 0.86 -14.65
CA GLY A 57 3.96 1.52 -15.93
C GLY A 57 2.51 1.52 -16.36
N VAL A 58 2.29 1.93 -17.60
CA VAL A 58 0.96 2.01 -18.21
C VAL A 58 0.87 0.99 -19.35
N GLY A 59 -0.11 0.10 -19.25
CA GLY A 59 -0.37 -0.94 -20.23
C GLY A 59 -1.35 -0.51 -21.33
N GLU A 60 -1.74 -1.47 -22.15
CA GLU A 60 -2.77 -1.24 -23.16
C GLU A 60 -4.08 -0.75 -22.52
N GLY A 61 -4.74 0.20 -23.18
CA GLY A 61 -5.97 0.81 -22.67
C GLY A 61 -5.76 1.81 -21.52
N GLY A 62 -4.51 2.14 -21.17
CA GLY A 62 -4.21 3.13 -20.13
C GLY A 62 -4.28 2.58 -18.70
N LEU A 63 -4.34 1.25 -18.55
CA LEU A 63 -4.41 0.62 -17.23
C LEU A 63 -3.00 0.56 -16.61
N PRO A 64 -2.82 1.02 -15.36
CA PRO A 64 -1.54 0.90 -14.68
C PRO A 64 -1.23 -0.55 -14.34
N TRP A 65 0.05 -0.89 -14.28
CA TRP A 65 0.56 -2.18 -13.81
C TRP A 65 1.82 -1.97 -12.95
N ILE A 66 2.14 -2.97 -12.15
CA ILE A 66 3.38 -3.06 -11.37
C ILE A 66 4.00 -4.46 -11.56
N ASP A 67 5.32 -4.51 -11.72
CA ASP A 67 6.09 -5.75 -11.61
C ASP A 67 6.28 -6.04 -10.11
N ASP A 68 5.31 -6.74 -9.55
CA ASP A 68 5.17 -7.00 -8.11
C ASP A 68 6.34 -7.81 -7.52
N LEU A 69 6.77 -7.41 -6.32
CA LEU A 69 7.82 -8.08 -5.53
C LEU A 69 7.32 -8.53 -4.16
N TYR A 70 6.05 -8.92 -4.05
CA TYR A 70 5.39 -9.57 -2.91
C TYR A 70 5.26 -8.76 -1.61
N LEU A 71 6.27 -7.99 -1.22
CA LEU A 71 6.17 -7.20 0.01
C LEU A 71 5.23 -6.03 -0.18
N ASP A 72 4.40 -5.82 0.84
CA ASP A 72 3.58 -4.63 0.96
C ASP A 72 3.87 -3.91 2.26
N VAL A 73 3.67 -2.59 2.27
CA VAL A 73 3.68 -1.79 3.49
C VAL A 73 2.27 -1.27 3.75
N THR A 74 1.68 -1.71 4.85
CA THR A 74 0.36 -1.26 5.28
C THR A 74 0.49 -0.22 6.38
N ALA A 75 -0.49 0.68 6.46
CA ALA A 75 -0.55 1.66 7.54
C ALA A 75 -2.00 1.98 7.91
N ASN A 76 -2.28 2.17 9.19
CA ASN A 76 -3.52 2.81 9.61
C ASN A 76 -3.38 4.34 9.49
N CYS A 77 -4.46 5.01 9.13
CA CYS A 77 -4.47 6.45 8.92
C CYS A 77 -5.65 7.08 9.65
N ALA A 78 -5.44 8.27 10.20
CA ALA A 78 -6.48 9.05 10.87
C ALA A 78 -6.51 10.48 10.33
N VAL A 79 -7.69 11.10 10.40
CA VAL A 79 -7.85 12.53 10.13
C VAL A 79 -7.72 13.30 11.45
N LEU A 80 -6.84 14.29 11.45
CA LEU A 80 -6.62 15.17 12.58
C LEU A 80 -7.69 16.28 12.65
N PRO A 81 -7.80 16.99 13.79
CA PRO A 81 -8.73 18.11 13.91
C PRO A 81 -8.52 19.23 12.89
N ASP A 82 -7.30 19.37 12.36
CA ASP A 82 -6.98 20.35 11.30
C ASP A 82 -7.22 19.82 9.88
N GLY A 83 -7.82 18.63 9.75
CA GLY A 83 -8.15 17.98 8.49
C GLY A 83 -6.99 17.21 7.85
N ARG A 84 -5.76 17.31 8.38
CA ARG A 84 -4.63 16.57 7.81
C ARG A 84 -4.73 15.09 8.13
N TRP A 85 -4.27 14.28 7.19
CA TRP A 85 -4.11 12.84 7.41
C TRP A 85 -2.84 12.59 8.24
N ARG A 86 -2.88 11.59 9.10
CA ARG A 86 -1.74 11.13 9.90
C ARG A 86 -1.66 9.62 9.85
N VAL A 87 -0.49 9.12 9.45
CA VAL A 87 -0.12 7.72 9.65
C VAL A 87 0.10 7.50 11.15
N MET A 88 -0.53 6.47 11.71
CA MET A 88 -0.41 6.18 13.15
C MET A 88 0.63 5.09 13.40
N ASP A 89 0.52 3.99 12.66
CA ASP A 89 1.34 2.77 12.78
C ASP A 89 1.47 2.13 11.39
N THR A 90 2.54 1.35 11.19
CA THR A 90 2.86 0.69 9.93
C THR A 90 3.27 -0.76 10.15
N GLU A 91 3.11 -1.59 9.11
CA GLU A 91 3.54 -2.99 9.10
C GLU A 91 3.92 -3.41 7.68
N ILE A 92 5.10 -4.01 7.55
CA ILE A 92 5.51 -4.74 6.34
C ILE A 92 4.88 -6.13 6.43
N ILE A 93 4.23 -6.60 5.36
CA ILE A 93 3.58 -7.91 5.30
C ILE A 93 4.14 -8.77 4.15
N ASP A 94 3.65 -10.01 4.06
CA ASP A 94 3.87 -10.95 2.95
C ASP A 94 5.34 -11.37 2.75
N GLN A 95 6.10 -11.39 3.85
CA GLN A 95 7.49 -11.86 3.86
C GLN A 95 7.62 -13.34 3.45
N ASP A 96 6.67 -14.17 3.86
CA ASP A 96 6.64 -15.60 3.54
C ASP A 96 6.36 -15.83 2.05
N GLU A 97 5.55 -14.97 1.41
CA GLU A 97 5.37 -14.98 -0.04
C GLU A 97 6.66 -14.63 -0.78
N LEU A 98 7.36 -13.57 -0.35
CA LEU A 98 8.65 -13.18 -0.92
C LEU A 98 9.70 -14.30 -0.78
N GLU A 99 9.81 -14.90 0.42
CA GLU A 99 10.73 -16.02 0.69
C GLU A 99 10.39 -17.23 -0.20
N THR A 100 9.10 -17.56 -0.32
CA THR A 100 8.62 -18.65 -1.17
C THR A 100 8.91 -18.37 -2.64
N ALA A 101 8.80 -17.12 -3.10
CA ALA A 101 9.11 -16.74 -4.46
C ALA A 101 10.61 -16.89 -4.78
N LEU A 102 11.48 -16.51 -3.85
CA LEU A 102 12.93 -16.72 -3.98
C LEU A 102 13.30 -18.21 -4.00
N LEU A 103 12.76 -19.00 -3.06
CA LEU A 103 13.01 -20.44 -2.97
C LEU A 103 12.58 -21.19 -4.24
N ASN A 104 11.49 -20.75 -4.87
CA ASN A 104 10.99 -21.33 -6.10
C ASN A 104 11.62 -20.71 -7.37
N GLY A 105 12.57 -19.79 -7.23
CA GLY A 105 13.25 -19.15 -8.36
C GLY A 105 12.37 -18.23 -9.21
N LYS A 106 11.25 -17.74 -8.68
CA LYS A 106 10.38 -16.76 -9.36
C LYS A 106 11.00 -15.36 -9.39
N ILE A 107 11.80 -15.05 -8.37
CA ILE A 107 12.59 -13.83 -8.26
C ILE A 107 14.06 -14.17 -8.03
N THR A 108 14.93 -13.24 -8.39
CA THR A 108 16.36 -13.31 -8.11
C THR A 108 16.66 -12.82 -6.68
N GLN A 109 17.85 -13.16 -6.16
CA GLN A 109 18.33 -12.58 -4.89
C GLN A 109 18.36 -11.04 -4.94
N ALA A 110 18.72 -10.45 -6.10
CA ALA A 110 18.75 -9.00 -6.25
C ALA A 110 17.35 -8.37 -6.14
N GLN A 111 16.32 -9.03 -6.69
CA GLN A 111 14.93 -8.59 -6.55
C GLN A 111 14.43 -8.76 -5.11
N PHE A 112 14.82 -9.84 -4.43
CA PHE A 112 14.53 -10.04 -3.00
C PHE A 112 15.12 -8.91 -2.14
N ASP A 113 16.40 -8.58 -2.36
CA ASP A 113 17.09 -7.51 -1.62
C ASP A 113 16.50 -6.13 -1.94
N LEU A 114 16.10 -5.91 -3.20
CA LEU A 114 15.41 -4.70 -3.63
C LEU A 114 14.07 -4.53 -2.92
N ALA A 115 13.25 -5.58 -2.86
CA ALA A 115 11.95 -5.56 -2.21
C ALA A 115 12.09 -5.09 -0.75
N TRP A 116 13.00 -5.69 0.00
CA TRP A 116 13.27 -5.29 1.39
C TRP A 116 13.80 -3.87 1.52
N THR A 117 14.66 -3.44 0.61
CA THR A 117 15.23 -2.08 0.62
C THR A 117 14.14 -1.03 0.42
N GLU A 118 13.26 -1.22 -0.57
CA GLU A 118 12.18 -0.28 -0.85
C GLU A 118 11.08 -0.36 0.21
N ALA A 119 10.69 -1.54 0.69
CA ALA A 119 9.71 -1.70 1.77
C ALA A 119 10.13 -0.92 3.03
N ARG A 120 11.39 -1.05 3.47
CA ARG A 120 11.90 -0.31 4.64
C ARG A 120 11.93 1.19 4.43
N LYS A 121 12.29 1.63 3.22
CA LYS A 121 12.28 3.06 2.86
C LYS A 121 10.87 3.64 2.88
N ILE A 122 9.89 2.88 2.40
CA ILE A 122 8.46 3.26 2.42
C ILE A 122 7.96 3.30 3.86
N ASP A 123 8.25 2.27 4.65
CA ASP A 123 7.91 2.18 6.07
C ASP A 123 8.46 3.39 6.85
N ASP A 124 9.75 3.69 6.71
CA ASP A 124 10.38 4.85 7.31
C ASP A 124 9.70 6.16 6.87
N ALA A 125 9.38 6.31 5.57
CA ALA A 125 8.73 7.51 5.07
C ALA A 125 7.29 7.68 5.60
N LEU A 126 6.54 6.59 5.72
CA LEU A 126 5.19 6.58 6.27
C LEU A 126 5.20 6.91 7.77
N GLN A 127 6.07 6.28 8.56
CA GLN A 127 6.22 6.56 9.99
C GLN A 127 6.58 8.04 10.23
N ASN A 128 7.44 8.60 9.38
CA ASN A 128 7.80 10.01 9.44
C ASN A 128 6.77 10.96 8.80
N ASN A 129 5.63 10.45 8.32
CA ASN A 129 4.57 11.22 7.65
C ASN A 129 5.10 12.07 6.48
N HIS A 130 6.10 11.56 5.74
CA HIS A 130 6.75 12.21 4.60
C HIS A 130 6.66 11.36 3.32
N PHE A 131 5.74 10.41 3.28
CA PHE A 131 5.54 9.59 2.09
C PHE A 131 4.77 10.38 1.02
N GLU A 132 5.51 10.83 0.00
CA GLU A 132 5.04 11.75 -1.03
C GLU A 132 3.74 11.33 -1.75
N PRO A 133 3.52 10.05 -2.08
CA PRO A 133 2.24 9.59 -2.63
C PRO A 133 1.01 9.96 -1.79
N VAL A 134 1.11 9.90 -0.46
CA VAL A 134 0.02 10.28 0.45
C VAL A 134 -0.24 11.79 0.40
N GLU A 135 0.82 12.59 0.26
CA GLU A 135 0.74 14.05 0.16
C GLU A 135 0.07 14.50 -1.16
N ILE A 136 0.21 13.73 -2.24
CA ILE A 136 -0.48 13.98 -3.51
C ILE A 136 -1.97 13.66 -3.40
N VAL A 137 -2.31 12.45 -2.93
CA VAL A 137 -3.71 11.96 -3.01
C VAL A 137 -4.66 12.62 -2.01
N ARG A 138 -4.13 13.25 -0.95
CA ARG A 138 -4.95 13.91 0.07
C ARG A 138 -5.44 15.31 -0.32
N GLN A 139 -5.05 15.84 -1.49
CA GLN A 139 -5.36 17.22 -1.93
C GLN A 139 -6.80 17.39 -2.43
#